data_AF-A0A968W0C1-F1
#
_entry.id   AF-A0A968W0C1-F1
#
_cell.length_a   1.000
_cell.length_b   1.000
_cell.length_c   1.000
_cell.angle_alpha   90.00
_cell.angle_beta   90.00
_cell.angle_gamma   90.00
#
_symmetry.space_group_name_H-M   'P 1'
#
loop_
_entity.id
_entity.type
_entity.pdbx_description
1 polymer ?
#
loop_
_entity_poly.entity_id
_entity_poly.type
_entity_poly.pdbx_seq_one_letter_code
_entity_poly.pdbx_strand_id
1 'polypeptide(L)'
;VTLEANNVLIEGVSCTQITAYSGLNNITIRRCRIFSDITIYHDDYGKASNWLIYNNIVNTIYLNSYYSITQPANIQILNNIIEGLVSNFSTNTLVVSHNDFLQRTASPNYNYAFSGVYYALIANNIFYEKAPGYAYNSGFTNNLSYGINVSTSFAYDSSNARLGNFTAVNPQFTYVAGIYFDYSYDYRLLPSSPGKFAATDGTDIGIYGGPYPFEVGASPAVPQILEMQIQNPVLPQDGKLKVRIKARSQQ
;
A
#
# COMPACT_ATOMS: atom_id res chain seq x y z
N VAL A 1 -4.86 -2.91 16.52
CA VAL A 1 -5.83 -1.78 16.58
C VAL A 1 -7.18 -2.33 16.16
N THR A 2 -8.20 -2.13 16.98
CA THR A 2 -9.57 -2.54 16.64
C THR A 2 -10.37 -1.31 16.21
N LEU A 3 -11.13 -1.45 15.13
CA LEU A 3 -12.02 -0.43 14.61
C LEU A 3 -13.47 -0.82 14.91
N GLU A 4 -14.21 0.12 15.51
CA GLU A 4 -15.61 -0.06 15.91
C GLU A 4 -16.52 1.08 15.42
N ALA A 5 -15.99 1.99 14.60
CA ALA A 5 -16.72 3.17 14.14
C ALA A 5 -16.41 3.51 12.67
N ASN A 6 -17.38 4.15 12.01
CA ASN A 6 -17.21 4.75 10.69
C ASN A 6 -16.40 6.05 10.79
N ASN A 7 -15.85 6.53 9.66
CA ASN A 7 -15.12 7.80 9.56
C ASN A 7 -13.84 7.83 10.41
N VAL A 8 -13.03 6.77 10.32
CA VAL A 8 -11.79 6.65 11.09
C VAL A 8 -10.58 6.87 10.20
N LEU A 9 -9.63 7.66 10.71
CA LEU A 9 -8.27 7.78 10.21
C LEU A 9 -7.31 7.08 11.17
N ILE A 10 -6.55 6.11 10.66
CA ILE A 10 -5.36 5.58 11.31
C ILE A 10 -4.14 6.08 10.55
N GLU A 11 -3.23 6.75 11.25
CA GLU A 11 -2.00 7.28 10.66
C GLU A 11 -0.79 7.09 11.57
N GLY A 12 0.35 6.71 10.99
CA GLY A 12 1.64 6.78 11.68
C GLY A 12 1.82 5.76 12.81
N VAL A 13 1.04 4.67 12.83
CA VAL A 13 1.13 3.65 13.88
C VAL A 13 1.95 2.44 13.43
N SER A 14 2.66 1.85 14.38
CA SER A 14 3.25 0.53 14.25
C SER A 14 2.47 -0.45 15.11
N CYS A 15 1.90 -1.49 14.52
CA CYS A 15 1.08 -2.46 15.25
C CYS A 15 1.08 -3.84 14.59
N THR A 16 0.71 -4.87 15.35
CA THR A 16 0.60 -6.23 14.81
C THR A 16 -0.49 -6.32 13.74
N GLN A 17 -1.68 -5.83 14.03
CA GLN A 17 -2.85 -5.96 13.14
C GLN A 17 -3.79 -4.76 13.28
N ILE A 18 -4.55 -4.48 12.23
CA ILE A 18 -5.70 -3.58 12.25
C ILE A 18 -6.93 -4.38 11.85
N THR A 19 -7.97 -4.37 12.68
CA THR A 19 -9.15 -5.21 12.47
C THR A 19 -10.43 -4.39 12.62
N ALA A 20 -11.31 -4.42 11.62
CA ALA A 20 -12.67 -3.90 11.72
C ALA A 20 -13.65 -5.08 11.80
N TYR A 21 -14.35 -5.27 12.92
CA TYR A 21 -15.22 -6.44 13.16
C TYR A 21 -16.66 -6.30 12.61
N SER A 22 -16.91 -5.31 11.77
CA SER A 22 -18.21 -5.09 11.13
C SER A 22 -18.01 -4.34 9.80
N GLY A 23 -19.07 -4.22 9.01
CA GLY A 23 -19.08 -3.43 7.77
C GLY A 23 -18.92 -1.92 8.00
N LEU A 24 -17.72 -1.49 8.36
CA LEU A 24 -17.39 -0.09 8.59
C LEU A 24 -17.16 0.67 7.28
N ASN A 25 -17.45 1.97 7.33
CA ASN A 25 -17.43 2.86 6.18
C ASN A 25 -16.51 4.05 6.41
N ASN A 26 -15.96 4.58 5.31
CA ASN A 26 -15.13 5.78 5.29
C ASN A 26 -13.89 5.62 6.18
N ILE A 27 -13.10 4.59 5.93
CA ILE A 27 -11.91 4.27 6.71
C ILE A 27 -10.67 4.62 5.90
N THR A 28 -9.76 5.38 6.51
CA THR A 28 -8.44 5.67 5.94
C THR A 28 -7.35 5.10 6.82
N ILE A 29 -6.45 4.30 6.24
CA ILE A 29 -5.27 3.77 6.92
C ILE A 29 -4.05 4.19 6.12
N ARG A 30 -3.15 4.97 6.74
CA ARG A 30 -1.98 5.48 6.05
C ARG A 30 -0.70 5.55 6.86
N ARG A 31 0.45 5.48 6.20
CA ARG A 31 1.77 5.68 6.85
C ARG A 31 1.99 4.74 8.06
N CYS A 32 1.42 3.54 8.02
CA CYS A 32 1.51 2.58 9.12
C CYS A 32 2.46 1.44 8.79
N ARG A 33 3.08 0.85 9.83
CA ARG A 33 3.71 -0.47 9.75
C ARG A 33 2.80 -1.49 10.40
N ILE A 34 2.28 -2.42 9.60
CA ILE A 34 1.41 -3.51 10.06
C ILE A 34 2.12 -4.85 9.84
N PHE A 35 2.47 -5.54 10.92
CA PHE A 35 3.28 -6.77 10.85
C PHE A 35 2.50 -7.99 10.36
N SER A 36 1.19 -8.06 10.60
CA SER A 36 0.33 -9.17 10.21
C SER A 36 -0.66 -8.73 9.13
N ASP A 37 -1.79 -8.16 9.51
CA ASP A 37 -2.88 -7.94 8.57
C ASP A 37 -3.69 -6.67 8.86
N ILE A 38 -4.23 -6.13 7.77
CA ILE A 38 -5.43 -5.31 7.81
C ILE A 38 -6.58 -6.25 7.47
N THR A 39 -7.41 -6.54 8.47
CA THR A 39 -8.60 -7.36 8.31
C THR A 39 -9.84 -6.49 8.26
N ILE A 40 -10.54 -6.57 7.13
CA ILE A 40 -11.82 -5.91 6.89
C ILE A 40 -12.90 -6.97 7.02
N TYR A 41 -13.73 -6.91 8.06
CA TYR A 41 -14.94 -7.71 8.09
C TYR A 41 -16.04 -7.00 7.32
N HIS A 42 -16.89 -7.81 6.70
CA HIS A 42 -18.24 -7.41 6.37
C HIS A 42 -19.14 -8.56 6.81
N ASP A 43 -20.33 -8.21 7.25
CA ASP A 43 -21.32 -9.14 7.75
C ASP A 43 -22.68 -8.76 7.16
N ASP A 44 -23.69 -9.56 7.46
CA ASP A 44 -25.07 -9.29 7.01
C ASP A 44 -25.65 -8.00 7.62
N TYR A 45 -24.97 -7.39 8.58
CA TYR A 45 -25.38 -6.17 9.26
C TYR A 45 -24.75 -4.91 8.65
N GLY A 46 -23.74 -5.04 7.78
CA GLY A 46 -23.09 -3.91 7.15
C GLY A 46 -22.15 -4.30 6.03
N LYS A 47 -22.26 -3.57 4.92
CA LYS A 47 -21.28 -3.59 3.83
C LYS A 47 -20.12 -2.67 4.18
N ALA A 48 -18.90 -3.19 4.23
CA ALA A 48 -17.70 -2.35 4.31
C ALA A 48 -17.57 -1.53 3.01
N SER A 49 -17.48 -0.20 3.12
CA SER A 49 -17.33 0.64 1.93
C SER A 49 -16.49 1.90 2.12
N ASN A 50 -15.93 2.41 1.01
CA ASN A 50 -15.10 3.62 0.99
C ASN A 50 -13.86 3.49 1.90
N TRP A 51 -13.06 2.46 1.66
CA TRP A 51 -11.78 2.28 2.35
C TRP A 51 -10.64 2.77 1.49
N LEU A 52 -9.75 3.56 2.08
CA LEU A 52 -8.55 4.05 1.45
C LEU A 52 -7.32 3.61 2.27
N ILE A 53 -6.54 2.69 1.71
CA ILE A 53 -5.37 2.09 2.35
C ILE A 53 -4.15 2.48 1.53
N TYR A 54 -3.28 3.35 2.06
CA TYR A 54 -2.12 3.82 1.31
C TYR A 54 -0.87 4.15 2.11
N ASN A 55 0.29 4.11 1.47
CA ASN A 55 1.59 4.39 2.08
C ASN A 55 1.83 3.54 3.34
N ASN A 56 1.29 2.33 3.39
CA ASN A 56 1.54 1.40 4.48
C ASN A 56 2.59 0.37 4.06
N ILE A 57 3.28 -0.18 5.06
CA ILE A 57 4.07 -1.39 4.92
C ILE A 57 3.31 -2.48 5.67
N VAL A 58 2.66 -3.36 4.92
CA VAL A 58 1.72 -4.35 5.46
C VAL A 58 2.07 -5.74 4.96
N ASN A 59 1.84 -6.76 5.79
CA ASN A 59 1.95 -8.12 5.32
C ASN A 59 0.71 -8.51 4.49
N THR A 60 -0.49 -8.59 5.07
CA THR A 60 -1.69 -9.00 4.34
C THR A 60 -2.79 -7.95 4.41
N ILE A 61 -3.53 -7.75 3.31
CA ILE A 61 -4.83 -7.06 3.34
C ILE A 61 -5.91 -8.08 3.00
N TYR A 62 -6.76 -8.37 3.96
CA TYR A 62 -7.67 -9.51 3.90
C TYR A 62 -9.09 -9.05 4.17
N LEU A 63 -10.00 -9.44 3.27
CA LEU A 63 -11.43 -9.35 3.51
C LEU A 63 -11.92 -10.63 4.20
N ASN A 64 -12.44 -10.50 5.42
CA ASN A 64 -13.13 -11.60 6.07
C ASN A 64 -14.61 -11.60 5.64
N SER A 65 -14.98 -12.55 4.77
CA SER A 65 -16.37 -12.83 4.43
C SER A 65 -16.84 -14.07 5.19
N TYR A 66 -17.55 -13.91 6.30
CA TYR A 66 -18.39 -15.00 6.79
C TYR A 66 -19.75 -14.89 6.09
N TYR A 67 -19.95 -15.71 5.06
CA TYR A 67 -21.28 -16.01 4.49
C TYR A 67 -22.15 -14.83 4.02
N SER A 68 -21.56 -13.68 3.68
CA SER A 68 -22.36 -12.49 3.34
C SER A 68 -22.76 -12.42 1.87
N ILE A 69 -24.02 -12.03 1.63
CA ILE A 69 -24.56 -11.70 0.30
C ILE A 69 -24.14 -10.28 -0.17
N THR A 70 -23.63 -9.43 0.71
CA THR A 70 -23.24 -8.05 0.39
C THR A 70 -21.73 -7.89 0.29
N GLN A 71 -21.23 -7.72 -0.93
CA GLN A 71 -19.80 -7.51 -1.17
C GLN A 71 -19.36 -6.09 -0.78
N PRO A 72 -18.11 -5.89 -0.29
CA PRO A 72 -17.58 -4.56 -0.01
C PRO A 72 -17.54 -3.71 -1.29
N ALA A 73 -17.51 -2.40 -1.14
CA ALA A 73 -17.33 -1.53 -2.30
C ALA A 73 -16.44 -0.32 -2.06
N ASN A 74 -15.87 0.19 -3.15
CA ASN A 74 -15.02 1.36 -3.17
C ASN A 74 -13.83 1.17 -2.22
N ILE A 75 -13.08 0.10 -2.43
CA ILE A 75 -11.88 -0.22 -1.66
C ILE A 75 -10.68 0.13 -2.54
N GLN A 76 -9.82 1.01 -2.05
CA GLN A 76 -8.62 1.46 -2.75
C GLN A 76 -7.38 1.07 -1.93
N ILE A 77 -6.51 0.28 -2.55
CA ILE A 77 -5.22 -0.16 -2.01
C ILE A 77 -4.14 0.46 -2.88
N LEU A 78 -3.54 1.56 -2.40
CA LEU A 78 -2.68 2.43 -3.21
C LEU A 78 -1.31 2.62 -2.59
N ASN A 79 -0.22 2.62 -3.35
CA ASN A 79 1.09 3.06 -2.83
C ASN A 79 1.56 2.32 -1.55
N ASN A 80 1.18 1.06 -1.37
CA ASN A 80 1.62 0.24 -0.23
C ASN A 80 2.76 -0.69 -0.63
N ILE A 81 3.59 -1.03 0.35
CA ILE A 81 4.47 -2.18 0.29
C ILE A 81 3.73 -3.37 0.92
N ILE A 82 3.54 -4.44 0.15
CA ILE A 82 2.74 -5.61 0.54
C ILE A 82 3.62 -6.87 0.49
N GLU A 83 3.99 -7.40 1.65
CA GLU A 83 4.92 -8.56 1.75
C GLU A 83 4.18 -9.91 1.63
N GLY A 84 2.91 -9.93 2.02
CA GLY A 84 1.98 -11.05 1.95
C GLY A 84 1.12 -10.95 0.71
N LEU A 85 -0.19 -10.78 0.87
CA LEU A 85 -1.14 -10.81 -0.25
C LEU A 85 -2.37 -9.93 0.01
N VAL A 86 -3.12 -9.65 -1.06
CA VAL A 86 -4.48 -9.10 -1.01
C VAL A 86 -5.48 -10.24 -1.24
N SER A 87 -6.48 -10.39 -0.36
CA SER A 87 -7.34 -11.59 -0.41
C SER A 87 -8.81 -11.37 -0.19
N ASN A 88 -9.58 -12.28 -0.79
CA ASN A 88 -11.02 -12.49 -0.61
C ASN A 88 -11.91 -11.32 -1.06
N PHE A 89 -11.41 -10.44 -1.92
CA PHE A 89 -12.23 -9.37 -2.49
C PHE A 89 -12.92 -9.84 -3.77
N SER A 90 -14.24 -9.90 -3.78
CA SER A 90 -15.04 -10.21 -4.98
C SER A 90 -15.93 -9.02 -5.36
N THR A 91 -15.32 -7.96 -5.89
CA THR A 91 -16.03 -6.71 -6.19
C THR A 91 -15.36 -5.93 -7.31
N ASN A 92 -16.18 -5.37 -8.20
CA ASN A 92 -15.72 -4.56 -9.34
C ASN A 92 -15.29 -3.13 -8.97
N THR A 93 -15.33 -2.80 -7.68
CA THR A 93 -14.94 -1.50 -7.13
C THR A 93 -13.66 -1.59 -6.29
N LEU A 94 -12.99 -2.75 -6.30
CA LEU A 94 -11.64 -2.89 -5.76
C LEU A 94 -10.63 -2.33 -6.76
N VAL A 95 -9.82 -1.37 -6.30
CA VAL A 95 -8.66 -0.85 -7.03
C VAL A 95 -7.40 -1.17 -6.24
N VAL A 96 -6.47 -1.86 -6.89
CA VAL A 96 -5.13 -2.15 -6.36
C VAL A 96 -4.13 -1.49 -7.29
N SER A 97 -3.53 -0.37 -6.87
CA SER A 97 -2.66 0.39 -7.77
C SER A 97 -1.42 0.99 -7.12
N HIS A 98 -0.34 1.11 -7.89
CA HIS A 98 0.92 1.71 -7.42
C HIS A 98 1.49 1.01 -6.17
N ASN A 99 1.22 -0.27 -5.96
CA ASN A 99 1.81 -1.03 -4.84
C ASN A 99 3.06 -1.79 -5.28
N ASP A 100 3.94 -2.03 -4.32
CA ASP A 100 5.07 -2.94 -4.48
C ASP A 100 4.76 -4.21 -3.68
N PHE A 101 4.49 -5.30 -4.40
CA PHE A 101 4.33 -6.63 -3.84
C PHE A 101 5.68 -7.30 -3.73
N LEU A 102 6.11 -7.58 -2.50
CA LEU A 102 7.40 -8.17 -2.18
C LEU A 102 7.21 -9.57 -1.60
N GLN A 103 8.24 -10.41 -1.70
CA GLN A 103 8.20 -11.75 -1.14
C GLN A 103 8.64 -11.71 0.34
N ARG A 104 7.76 -12.08 1.28
CA ARG A 104 8.14 -12.15 2.70
C ARG A 104 9.15 -13.26 3.03
N THR A 105 9.04 -14.40 2.35
CA THR A 105 9.83 -15.60 2.64
C THR A 105 10.15 -16.33 1.34
N ALA A 106 11.29 -17.02 1.28
CA ALA A 106 11.64 -17.86 0.12
C ALA A 106 10.72 -19.08 -0.09
N SER A 107 9.72 -19.31 0.78
CA SER A 107 8.81 -20.45 0.68
C SER A 107 7.83 -20.28 -0.49
N PRO A 108 7.71 -21.29 -1.39
CA PRO A 108 6.90 -21.19 -2.60
C PRO A 108 5.40 -21.01 -2.34
N ASN A 109 4.93 -21.41 -1.15
CA ASN A 109 3.52 -21.33 -0.76
C ASN A 109 3.04 -19.88 -0.52
N TYR A 110 3.96 -18.92 -0.38
CA TYR A 110 3.64 -17.52 -0.07
C TYR A 110 4.00 -16.56 -1.20
N ASN A 111 4.12 -17.08 -2.43
CA ASN A 111 4.62 -16.32 -3.56
C ASN A 111 3.54 -15.54 -4.31
N TYR A 112 2.27 -15.72 -4.00
CA TYR A 112 1.18 -15.08 -4.73
C TYR A 112 0.76 -13.76 -4.10
N ALA A 113 0.55 -12.75 -4.93
CA ALA A 113 0.10 -11.42 -4.52
C ALA A 113 -1.40 -11.37 -4.21
N PHE A 114 -2.17 -12.30 -4.77
CA PHE A 114 -3.60 -12.40 -4.53
C PHE A 114 -4.03 -13.79 -4.06
N SER A 115 -5.23 -13.86 -3.48
CA SER A 115 -5.96 -15.11 -3.23
C SER A 115 -7.45 -14.81 -3.16
N GLY A 116 -8.26 -15.46 -4.00
CA GLY A 116 -9.71 -15.24 -4.01
C GLY A 116 -10.11 -13.80 -4.37
N VAL A 117 -9.38 -13.18 -5.30
CA VAL A 117 -9.68 -11.83 -5.78
C VAL A 117 -10.42 -11.90 -7.12
N TYR A 118 -11.53 -11.20 -7.25
CA TYR A 118 -12.37 -11.20 -8.45
C TYR A 118 -12.80 -9.79 -8.85
N TYR A 119 -12.86 -9.55 -10.16
CA TYR A 119 -13.38 -8.32 -10.78
C TYR A 119 -12.60 -7.04 -10.47
N ALA A 120 -11.38 -7.15 -9.93
CA ALA A 120 -10.61 -6.00 -9.51
C ALA A 120 -9.93 -5.27 -10.68
N LEU A 121 -9.68 -3.96 -10.49
CA LEU A 121 -8.69 -3.24 -11.29
C LEU A 121 -7.33 -3.32 -10.60
N ILE A 122 -6.37 -3.96 -11.25
CA ILE A 122 -5.00 -4.15 -10.76
C ILE A 122 -4.07 -3.42 -11.73
N ALA A 123 -3.58 -2.24 -11.34
CA ALA A 123 -2.84 -1.38 -12.27
C ALA A 123 -1.60 -0.71 -11.69
N ASN A 124 -0.55 -0.53 -12.48
CA ASN A 124 0.65 0.22 -12.08
C ASN A 124 1.37 -0.35 -10.84
N ASN A 125 1.24 -1.65 -10.56
CA ASN A 125 1.93 -2.30 -9.45
C ASN A 125 3.25 -2.94 -9.90
N ILE A 126 4.20 -3.05 -8.98
CA ILE A 126 5.39 -3.88 -9.12
C ILE A 126 5.20 -5.17 -8.34
N PHE A 127 5.43 -6.31 -8.99
CA PHE A 127 5.49 -7.63 -8.36
C PHE A 127 6.94 -8.12 -8.40
N TYR A 128 7.68 -7.92 -7.30
CA TYR A 128 9.11 -8.21 -7.21
C TYR A 128 9.36 -9.46 -6.37
N GLU A 129 9.91 -10.49 -7.00
CA GLU A 129 10.00 -11.87 -6.49
C GLU A 129 8.63 -12.41 -6.01
N LYS A 130 7.55 -11.83 -6.57
CA LYS A 130 6.16 -12.16 -6.24
C LYS A 130 5.39 -12.46 -7.52
N ALA A 131 4.57 -13.51 -7.48
CA ALA A 131 3.67 -13.87 -8.56
C ALA A 131 2.36 -13.06 -8.49
N PRO A 132 1.91 -12.42 -9.58
CA PRO A 132 0.61 -11.74 -9.64
C PRO A 132 -0.63 -12.64 -9.53
N GLY A 133 -0.48 -13.95 -9.35
CA GLY A 133 -1.54 -14.95 -9.54
C GLY A 133 -2.73 -14.88 -8.54
N TYR A 134 -3.75 -15.70 -8.83
CA TYR A 134 -5.01 -15.87 -8.06
C TYR A 134 -5.94 -14.65 -7.97
N ALA A 135 -5.86 -13.76 -8.97
CA ALA A 135 -6.96 -12.87 -9.31
C ALA A 135 -7.66 -13.38 -10.59
N TYR A 136 -8.99 -13.28 -10.63
CA TYR A 136 -9.85 -13.82 -11.69
C TYR A 136 -10.80 -12.74 -12.20
N ASN A 137 -11.21 -12.81 -13.48
CA ASN A 137 -12.08 -11.83 -14.12
C ASN A 137 -11.64 -10.37 -13.87
N SER A 138 -10.34 -10.13 -13.70
CA SER A 138 -9.77 -8.86 -13.25
C SER A 138 -9.00 -8.18 -14.38
N GLY A 139 -8.88 -6.86 -14.31
CA GLY A 139 -8.12 -6.07 -15.27
C GLY A 139 -6.70 -5.83 -14.78
N PHE A 140 -5.71 -6.41 -15.45
CA PHE A 140 -4.29 -6.14 -15.23
C PHE A 140 -3.78 -5.11 -16.25
N THR A 141 -3.44 -3.90 -15.80
CA THR A 141 -2.98 -2.82 -16.69
C THR A 141 -1.67 -2.18 -16.22
N ASN A 142 -0.68 -2.06 -17.11
CA ASN A 142 0.59 -1.36 -16.83
C ASN A 142 1.28 -1.81 -15.53
N ASN A 143 1.20 -3.10 -15.19
CA ASN A 143 1.96 -3.66 -14.08
C ASN A 143 3.32 -4.16 -14.54
N LEU A 144 4.27 -4.27 -13.62
CA LEU A 144 5.58 -4.86 -13.87
C LEU A 144 5.79 -6.05 -12.94
N SER A 145 6.26 -7.17 -13.49
CA SER A 145 6.58 -8.37 -12.71
C SER A 145 8.00 -8.84 -12.98
N TYR A 146 8.68 -9.23 -11.91
CA TYR A 146 10.02 -9.77 -11.94
C TYR A 146 10.18 -10.81 -10.86
N GLY A 147 10.84 -11.91 -11.17
CA GLY A 147 11.27 -12.87 -10.17
C GLY A 147 11.94 -14.08 -10.79
N ILE A 148 12.87 -14.67 -10.04
CA ILE A 148 13.70 -15.77 -10.54
C ILE A 148 13.00 -17.11 -10.30
N ASN A 149 12.29 -17.25 -9.18
CA ASN A 149 11.70 -18.52 -8.72
C ASN A 149 10.17 -18.46 -8.58
N VAL A 150 9.53 -17.48 -9.23
CA VAL A 150 8.07 -17.28 -9.18
C VAL A 150 7.51 -17.06 -10.58
N SER A 151 6.24 -17.38 -10.77
CA SER A 151 5.56 -17.03 -12.03
C SER A 151 5.44 -15.52 -12.15
N THR A 152 5.92 -14.96 -13.25
CA THR A 152 5.79 -13.54 -13.60
C THR A 152 4.61 -13.28 -14.55
N SER A 153 3.82 -14.31 -14.86
CA SER A 153 2.73 -14.17 -15.81
C SER A 153 1.52 -13.47 -15.21
N PHE A 154 1.02 -12.43 -15.89
CA PHE A 154 -0.30 -11.86 -15.64
C PHE A 154 -1.43 -12.70 -16.25
N ALA A 155 -1.08 -13.74 -17.01
CA ALA A 155 -2.02 -14.68 -17.62
C ALA A 155 -2.32 -15.88 -16.73
N TYR A 156 -2.39 -15.67 -15.42
CA TYR A 156 -2.74 -16.71 -14.45
C TYR A 156 -4.10 -17.36 -14.76
N ASP A 157 -5.06 -16.53 -15.18
CA ASP A 157 -6.37 -16.98 -15.66
C ASP A 157 -6.68 -16.37 -17.04
N SER A 158 -7.36 -17.15 -17.88
CA SER A 158 -7.74 -16.74 -19.24
C SER A 158 -8.78 -15.62 -19.28
N SER A 159 -9.58 -15.46 -18.22
CA SER A 159 -10.61 -14.42 -18.08
C SER A 159 -10.06 -13.03 -17.77
N ASN A 160 -8.80 -12.94 -17.35
CA ASN A 160 -8.20 -11.65 -17.01
C ASN A 160 -7.91 -10.82 -18.26
N ALA A 161 -8.36 -9.56 -18.26
CA ALA A 161 -7.95 -8.58 -19.25
C ALA A 161 -6.51 -8.14 -18.95
N ARG A 162 -5.68 -8.01 -19.99
CA ARG A 162 -4.24 -7.73 -19.86
C ARG A 162 -3.84 -6.67 -20.87
N LEU A 163 -3.37 -5.52 -20.40
CA LEU A 163 -2.93 -4.41 -21.26
C LEU A 163 -1.66 -3.76 -20.71
N GLY A 164 -0.66 -3.52 -21.56
CA GLY A 164 0.51 -2.72 -21.20
C GLY A 164 1.41 -3.27 -20.08
N ASN A 165 1.24 -4.53 -19.66
CA ASN A 165 2.05 -5.09 -18.57
C ASN A 165 3.45 -5.54 -19.03
N PHE A 166 4.44 -5.37 -18.16
CA PHE A 166 5.82 -5.82 -18.34
C PHE A 166 6.05 -7.15 -17.61
N THR A 167 6.16 -8.25 -18.36
CA THR A 167 6.34 -9.61 -17.81
C THR A 167 7.81 -10.02 -17.77
N ALA A 168 8.26 -10.51 -16.62
CA ALA A 168 9.64 -10.95 -16.39
C ALA A 168 10.69 -9.86 -16.64
N VAL A 169 10.34 -8.59 -16.37
CA VAL A 169 11.19 -7.43 -16.59
C VAL A 169 11.67 -6.90 -15.25
N ASN A 170 12.98 -6.82 -15.06
CA ASN A 170 13.56 -6.28 -13.82
C ASN A 170 13.12 -4.81 -13.64
N PRO A 171 12.59 -4.41 -12.46
CA PRO A 171 12.19 -3.03 -12.20
C PRO A 171 13.36 -2.05 -12.21
N GLN A 172 14.61 -2.51 -12.10
CA GLN A 172 15.80 -1.67 -11.99
C GLN A 172 15.66 -0.67 -10.84
N PHE A 173 15.38 -1.20 -9.64
CA PHE A 173 15.42 -0.41 -8.41
C PHE A 173 16.83 0.16 -8.20
N THR A 174 16.89 1.33 -7.53
CA THR A 174 18.15 2.01 -7.22
C THR A 174 19.04 1.14 -6.34
N TYR A 175 18.45 0.50 -5.31
CA TYR A 175 19.16 -0.46 -4.47
C TYR A 175 18.20 -1.40 -3.73
N VAL A 176 18.16 -2.68 -4.11
CA VAL A 176 17.43 -3.73 -3.37
C VAL A 176 18.31 -4.98 -3.34
N ALA A 177 18.74 -5.40 -2.14
CA ALA A 177 19.67 -6.53 -1.98
C ALA A 177 18.98 -7.84 -1.55
N GLY A 178 17.67 -7.82 -1.29
CA GLY A 178 16.90 -8.96 -0.81
C GLY A 178 15.51 -9.03 -1.43
N ILE A 179 14.67 -9.92 -0.90
CA ILE A 179 13.33 -10.20 -1.42
C ILE A 179 12.19 -9.60 -0.58
N TYR A 180 12.47 -9.27 0.68
CA TYR A 180 11.56 -8.70 1.66
C TYR A 180 11.78 -7.20 1.84
N PHE A 181 10.89 -6.53 2.58
CA PHE A 181 11.03 -5.11 2.87
C PHE A 181 12.18 -4.83 3.84
N ASP A 182 13.03 -3.86 3.50
CA ASP A 182 14.06 -3.34 4.40
C ASP A 182 14.17 -1.81 4.26
N TYR A 183 14.28 -1.11 5.38
CA TYR A 183 14.41 0.36 5.39
C TYR A 183 15.75 0.85 4.82
N SER A 184 16.75 -0.03 4.70
CA SER A 184 18.02 0.26 4.03
C SER A 184 17.94 0.16 2.50
N TYR A 185 16.84 -0.34 1.94
CA TYR A 185 16.65 -0.45 0.51
C TYR A 185 16.02 0.81 -0.10
N ASP A 186 16.29 1.02 -1.38
CA ASP A 186 15.81 2.12 -2.20
C ASP A 186 15.06 1.59 -3.42
N TYR A 187 13.74 1.53 -3.28
CA TYR A 187 12.81 1.07 -4.31
C TYR A 187 12.52 2.13 -5.40
N ARG A 188 13.22 3.28 -5.42
CA ARG A 188 13.08 4.23 -6.54
C ARG A 188 13.60 3.59 -7.82
N LEU A 189 12.86 3.76 -8.92
CA LEU A 189 13.27 3.27 -10.23
C LEU A 189 14.43 4.09 -10.79
N LEU A 190 15.45 3.40 -11.33
CA LEU A 190 16.50 4.04 -12.11
C LEU A 190 15.89 4.70 -13.36
N PRO A 191 16.52 5.77 -13.91
CA PRO A 191 16.04 6.42 -15.13
C PRO A 191 15.89 5.50 -16.35
N SER A 192 16.66 4.40 -16.40
CA SER A 192 16.59 3.39 -17.46
C SER A 192 15.48 2.35 -17.26
N SER A 193 14.79 2.37 -16.12
CA SER A 193 13.78 1.37 -15.78
C SER A 193 12.63 1.39 -16.79
N PRO A 194 12.17 0.22 -17.27
CA PRO A 194 10.95 0.12 -18.08
C PRO A 194 9.69 0.59 -17.33
N GLY A 195 9.71 0.62 -16.00
CA GLY A 195 8.62 1.14 -15.18
C GLY A 195 8.63 2.66 -14.99
N LYS A 196 9.69 3.36 -15.43
CA LYS A 196 9.84 4.81 -15.29
C LYS A 196 8.83 5.54 -16.19
N PHE A 197 8.01 6.41 -15.63
CA PHE A 197 6.93 7.14 -16.34
C PHE A 197 5.98 6.25 -17.16
N ALA A 198 5.87 4.96 -16.80
CA ALA A 198 5.12 3.96 -17.56
C ALA A 198 3.74 3.65 -16.98
N ALA A 199 3.37 4.27 -15.84
CA ALA A 199 2.04 4.12 -15.27
C ALA A 199 0.98 4.80 -16.17
N THR A 200 -0.29 4.40 -16.02
CA THR A 200 -1.40 4.94 -16.81
C THR A 200 -1.66 6.44 -16.59
N ASP A 201 -1.12 7.02 -15.51
CA ASP A 201 -1.19 8.43 -15.18
C ASP A 201 0.09 9.22 -15.55
N GLY A 202 1.04 8.57 -16.23
CA GLY A 202 2.32 9.15 -16.63
C GLY A 202 3.37 9.21 -15.50
N THR A 203 3.08 8.64 -14.32
CA THR A 203 4.05 8.50 -13.23
C THR A 203 4.82 7.18 -13.31
N ASP A 204 5.68 6.90 -12.34
CA ASP A 204 6.38 5.62 -12.23
C ASP A 204 5.42 4.49 -11.83
N ILE A 205 5.63 3.28 -12.35
CA ILE A 205 4.98 2.07 -11.81
C ILE A 205 5.52 1.82 -10.39
N GLY A 206 4.64 1.40 -9.46
CA GLY A 206 5.01 1.10 -8.07
C GLY A 206 4.84 2.28 -7.10
N ILE A 207 5.35 2.10 -5.89
CA ILE A 207 5.03 2.97 -4.73
C ILE A 207 5.45 4.43 -4.85
N TYR A 208 6.43 4.75 -5.71
CA TYR A 208 6.92 6.12 -5.91
C TYR A 208 6.14 6.91 -6.97
N GLY A 209 5.24 6.26 -7.71
CA GLY A 209 4.31 6.94 -8.60
C GLY A 209 2.95 7.20 -7.96
N GLY A 210 1.95 7.41 -8.79
CA GLY A 210 0.56 7.50 -8.39
C GLY A 210 0.20 8.74 -7.55
N PRO A 211 -1.00 8.74 -6.96
CA PRO A 211 -1.55 9.88 -6.23
C PRO A 211 -0.90 10.08 -4.84
N TYR A 212 -0.27 9.05 -4.29
CA TYR A 212 0.36 9.10 -2.97
C TYR A 212 1.80 8.57 -3.01
N PRO A 213 2.75 9.23 -3.70
CA PRO A 213 4.13 8.76 -3.75
C PRO A 213 4.70 8.44 -2.37
N PHE A 214 5.32 7.27 -2.25
CA PHE A 214 5.87 6.79 -0.99
C PHE A 214 7.11 7.60 -0.60
N GLU A 215 7.19 7.99 0.66
CA GLU A 215 8.35 8.68 1.23
C GLU A 215 8.89 7.85 2.40
N VAL A 216 10.04 7.20 2.21
CA VAL A 216 10.71 6.45 3.28
C VAL A 216 11.14 7.43 4.37
N GLY A 217 10.71 7.19 5.61
CA GLY A 217 10.98 8.10 6.73
C GLY A 217 10.12 9.36 6.73
N ALA A 218 8.99 9.36 6.02
CA ALA A 218 8.02 10.46 6.02
C ALA A 218 7.75 10.94 7.45
N SER A 219 7.91 12.26 7.63
CA SER A 219 7.51 12.92 8.86
C SER A 219 5.99 12.82 9.05
N PRO A 220 5.50 12.81 10.30
CA PRO A 220 4.07 12.90 10.57
C PRO A 220 3.43 14.06 9.78
N ALA A 221 2.16 13.95 9.40
CA ALA A 221 1.43 15.05 8.76
C ALA A 221 1.32 16.31 9.65
N VAL A 222 1.60 16.18 10.95
CA VAL A 222 1.73 17.32 11.86
C VAL A 222 3.04 18.08 11.65
N PRO A 223 3.03 19.43 11.72
CA PRO A 223 4.24 20.22 11.56
C PRO A 223 5.36 19.76 12.49
N GLN A 224 6.51 19.42 11.90
CA GLN A 224 7.73 19.12 12.64
C GLN A 224 8.53 20.39 12.82
N ILE A 225 8.93 20.69 14.07
CA ILE A 225 9.87 21.77 14.35
C ILE A 225 11.25 21.34 13.85
N LEU A 226 11.77 22.06 12.87
CA LEU A 226 13.10 21.86 12.30
C LEU A 226 14.15 22.69 13.03
N GLU A 227 13.76 23.85 13.53
CA GLU A 227 14.65 24.77 14.24
C GLU A 227 13.85 25.56 15.27
N MET A 228 14.41 25.71 16.47
CA MET A 228 13.91 26.59 17.51
C MET A 228 15.05 27.47 18.03
N GLN A 229 14.90 28.77 17.91
CA GLN A 229 15.86 29.75 18.41
C GLN A 229 15.23 30.59 19.52
N ILE A 230 15.85 30.57 20.71
CA ILE A 230 15.51 31.49 21.80
C ILE A 230 16.24 32.80 21.54
N GLN A 231 15.50 33.90 21.41
CA GLN A 231 16.05 35.21 21.06
C GLN A 231 16.45 36.05 22.29
N ASN A 232 15.97 35.68 23.48
CA ASN A 232 16.30 36.33 24.74
C ASN A 232 16.44 35.28 25.87
N PRO A 233 17.63 34.67 26.02
CA PRO A 233 17.83 33.57 26.98
C PRO A 233 17.79 34.00 28.45
N VAL A 234 17.85 35.30 28.75
CA VAL A 234 17.75 35.86 30.10
C VAL A 234 16.48 36.70 30.20
N LEU A 235 15.68 36.43 31.22
CA LEU A 235 14.40 37.08 31.47
C LEU A 235 14.34 37.67 32.88
N PRO A 236 13.84 38.91 33.04
CA PRO A 236 13.45 39.41 34.36
C PRO A 236 12.19 38.68 34.84
N GLN A 237 11.86 38.86 36.12
CA GLN A 237 10.56 38.44 36.67
C GLN A 237 9.44 39.02 35.79
N ASP A 238 8.47 38.18 35.42
CA ASP A 238 7.35 38.48 34.50
C ASP A 238 7.76 38.82 33.04
N GLY A 239 9.01 38.57 32.66
CA GLY A 239 9.48 38.74 31.28
C GLY A 239 8.86 37.74 30.29
N LYS A 240 8.73 38.15 29.01
CA LYS A 240 8.23 37.29 27.93
C LYS A 240 9.37 36.65 27.12
N LEU A 241 9.36 35.32 26.99
CA LEU A 241 10.27 34.58 26.10
C LEU A 241 9.94 34.84 24.63
N LYS A 242 10.96 35.16 23.83
CA LYS A 242 10.88 35.35 22.38
C LYS A 242 11.52 34.14 21.71
N VAL A 243 10.76 33.47 20.87
CA VAL A 243 11.21 32.29 20.13
C VAL A 243 10.95 32.48 18.63
N ARG A 244 11.88 31.99 17.81
CA ARG A 244 11.67 31.81 16.38
C ARG A 244 11.63 30.31 16.11
N ILE A 245 10.57 29.85 15.43
CA ILE A 245 10.36 28.44 15.09
C ILE A 245 10.34 28.33 13.57
N LYS A 246 11.13 27.40 13.02
CA LYS A 246 11.01 26.93 11.65
C LYS A 246 10.38 25.55 11.69
N ALA A 247 9.24 25.37 11.03
CA ALA A 247 8.55 24.10 10.97
C ALA A 247 8.19 23.74 9.53
N ARG A 248 8.04 22.44 9.25
CA ARG A 248 7.53 21.93 7.97
C ARG A 248 6.45 20.89 8.24
N SER A 249 5.34 21.00 7.53
CA SER A 249 4.36 19.91 7.40
C SER A 249 4.66 19.14 6.11
N GLN A 250 4.50 17.83 6.15
CA GLN A 250 4.38 17.02 4.94
C GLN A 250 2.91 16.84 4.61
N GLN A 251 2.55 17.06 3.34
CA GLN A 251 1.21 16.74 2.81
C GLN A 251 1.05 15.24 2.65
#